data_AF-X1UUS0-F1
#
_entry.id   AF-X1UUS0-F1
#
_cell.length_a   1.000
_cell.length_b   1.000
_cell.length_c   1.000
_cell.angle_alpha   90.00
_cell.angle_beta   90.00
_cell.angle_gamma   90.00
#
_symmetry.space_group_name_H-M   'P 1'
#
loop_
_entity.id
_entity.type
_entity.pdbx_description
1 polymer ?
#
loop_
_entity_poly.entity_id
_entity_poly.type
_entity_poly.pdbx_seq_one_letter_code
_entity_poly.pdbx_strand_id
1 'polypeptide(L)'
;EIWADMSVLLGHLRLDPVGASQFLTQYKNTAEANEFLGVEPIARDLARFLHKPPAYIKRKMRDNPVLETAKRWREKSPQTTDEIRQFYSETTEYLFELAQWNASDTFKQIINYLPNVEGLKVLDFGGGIGSLSLLLHKRGADVDYLDLPGLVSDFARFRSNGRISFIDSLSDKREFYDLIVAIDVFEHLPDLPKQLSMLAQALKPDGVLFFHNNFGQLDLFPQHIDWRQKWPDLLANAGFKEEVKGEFRP
;
A
#
# COMPACT_ATOMS: atom_id res chain seq x y z
N GLU A 1 -21.85 9.06 26.26
CA GLU A 1 -20.72 9.86 25.73
C GLU A 1 -20.02 9.03 24.68
N ILE A 2 -19.77 9.59 23.51
CA ILE A 2 -19.11 8.90 22.41
C ILE A 2 -17.71 9.49 22.31
N TRP A 3 -16.71 8.64 22.48
CA TRP A 3 -15.31 8.99 22.33
C TRP A 3 -14.79 8.36 21.03
N ALA A 4 -14.13 9.17 20.21
CA ALA A 4 -13.33 8.70 19.08
C ALA A 4 -11.87 9.08 19.35
N ASP A 5 -11.00 8.09 19.42
CA ASP A 5 -9.55 8.29 19.47
C ASP A 5 -9.08 8.76 18.08
N MET A 6 -8.50 9.96 18.04
CA MET A 6 -8.07 10.67 16.82
C MET A 6 -6.56 10.60 16.61
N SER A 7 -5.89 9.55 17.08
CA SER A 7 -4.45 9.36 16.85
C SER A 7 -4.14 8.76 15.46
N VAL A 8 -4.68 9.34 14.39
CA VAL A 8 -4.18 9.19 13.02
C VAL A 8 -4.02 10.58 12.41
N LEU A 9 -2.77 11.03 12.30
CA LEU A 9 -2.40 12.30 11.70
C LEU A 9 -2.37 12.16 10.16
N LEU A 10 -3.50 12.56 9.56
CA LEU A 10 -3.72 13.28 8.30
C LEU A 10 -3.00 12.82 7.01
N GLY A 11 -3.82 12.17 6.17
CA GLY A 11 -3.94 12.32 4.72
C GLY A 11 -5.36 11.93 4.32
N HIS A 12 -6.19 12.89 3.90
CA HIS A 12 -7.58 12.76 3.41
C HIS A 12 -8.58 11.98 4.28
N LEU A 13 -9.26 12.68 5.18
CA LEU A 13 -10.42 12.14 5.90
C LEU A 13 -11.67 12.18 4.99
N ARG A 14 -11.98 11.08 4.30
CA ARG A 14 -13.29 10.87 3.69
C ARG A 14 -14.29 10.45 4.76
N LEU A 15 -14.93 11.41 5.44
CA LEU A 15 -16.14 11.14 6.20
C LEU A 15 -17.32 11.10 5.23
N ASP A 16 -17.67 9.91 4.77
CA ASP A 16 -19.06 9.68 4.40
C ASP A 16 -19.86 9.67 5.71
N PRO A 17 -20.97 10.41 5.86
CA PRO A 17 -21.87 10.22 6.98
C PRO A 17 -22.54 8.85 6.84
N VAL A 18 -21.79 7.80 7.20
CA VAL A 18 -22.27 6.43 7.28
C VAL A 18 -23.14 6.37 8.53
N GLY A 19 -24.45 6.17 8.35
CA GLY A 19 -25.36 5.93 9.46
C GLY A 19 -24.85 4.77 10.34
N ALA A 20 -25.25 4.70 11.61
CA ALA A 20 -24.71 3.70 12.56
C ALA A 20 -24.73 2.25 12.04
N SER A 21 -25.73 1.88 11.24
CA SER A 21 -25.79 0.56 10.57
C SER A 21 -24.67 0.35 9.56
N GLN A 22 -24.31 1.40 8.83
CA GLN A 22 -23.37 1.43 7.73
C GLN A 22 -21.93 1.52 8.27
N PHE A 23 -21.72 2.23 9.38
CA PHE A 23 -20.49 2.21 10.19
C PHE A 23 -20.20 0.81 10.77
N LEU A 24 -21.23 0.12 11.28
CA LEU A 24 -21.14 -1.28 11.71
C LEU A 24 -20.92 -2.26 10.55
N THR A 25 -21.25 -1.87 9.32
CA THR A 25 -21.03 -2.67 8.10
C THR A 25 -19.59 -2.48 7.57
N GLN A 26 -19.04 -1.25 7.65
CA GLN A 26 -17.62 -0.98 7.39
C GLN A 26 -16.68 -1.70 8.36
N TYR A 27 -17.16 -2.01 9.58
CA TYR A 27 -16.42 -2.80 10.56
C TYR A 27 -16.50 -4.33 10.36
N LYS A 28 -17.16 -4.84 9.30
CA LYS A 28 -17.20 -6.27 8.98
C LYS A 28 -16.31 -6.62 7.80
N ASN A 29 -15.01 -6.42 7.96
CA ASN A 29 -13.99 -6.82 6.98
C ASN A 29 -13.27 -8.12 7.39
N THR A 30 -14.02 -9.21 7.67
CA THR A 30 -13.44 -10.41 8.30
C THR A 30 -13.48 -11.69 7.47
N ALA A 31 -14.32 -11.81 6.43
CA ALA A 31 -14.32 -12.98 5.54
C ALA A 31 -13.68 -12.66 4.19
N GLU A 32 -14.14 -11.60 3.51
CA GLU A 32 -13.66 -11.22 2.19
C GLU A 32 -12.21 -10.73 2.22
N ALA A 33 -11.90 -9.72 3.07
CA ALA A 33 -10.52 -9.24 3.19
C ALA A 33 -9.57 -10.37 3.60
N ASN A 34 -9.99 -11.24 4.51
CA ASN A 34 -9.13 -12.34 4.96
C ASN A 34 -8.83 -13.38 3.86
N GLU A 35 -9.49 -13.37 2.70
CA GLU A 35 -9.10 -14.21 1.55
C GLU A 35 -7.71 -13.84 1.02
N PHE A 36 -7.39 -12.55 0.98
CA PHE A 36 -6.11 -12.04 0.46
C PHE A 36 -5.22 -11.42 1.54
N LEU A 37 -5.82 -10.91 2.62
CA LEU A 37 -5.15 -10.22 3.72
C LEU A 37 -5.14 -11.07 5.00
N GLY A 38 -5.52 -12.35 4.94
CA GLY A 38 -5.46 -13.24 6.09
C GLY A 38 -4.06 -13.81 6.32
N VAL A 39 -3.67 -14.00 7.59
CA VAL A 39 -2.43 -14.70 7.94
C VAL A 39 -2.33 -16.06 7.26
N GLU A 40 -3.42 -16.83 7.29
CA GLU A 40 -3.47 -18.20 6.72
C GLU A 40 -3.26 -18.22 5.19
N PRO A 41 -4.03 -17.50 4.36
CA PRO A 41 -3.79 -17.49 2.92
C PRO A 41 -2.43 -16.92 2.54
N ILE A 42 -1.98 -15.83 3.17
CA ILE A 42 -0.66 -15.27 2.89
C ILE A 42 0.44 -16.29 3.23
N ALA A 43 0.38 -16.91 4.41
CA ALA A 43 1.38 -17.90 4.83
C ALA A 43 1.39 -19.14 3.92
N ARG A 44 0.22 -19.59 3.48
CA ARG A 44 0.08 -20.71 2.54
C ARG A 44 0.72 -20.38 1.18
N ASP A 45 0.46 -19.19 0.64
CA ASP A 45 0.98 -18.78 -0.65
C ASP A 45 2.51 -18.60 -0.58
N LEU A 46 3.02 -17.97 0.49
CA LEU A 46 4.46 -17.84 0.76
C LEU A 46 5.14 -19.21 0.91
N ALA A 47 4.50 -20.16 1.60
CA ALA A 47 5.04 -21.52 1.76
C ALA A 47 5.24 -22.22 0.42
N ARG A 48 4.28 -22.05 -0.49
CA ARG A 48 4.36 -22.58 -1.86
C ARG A 48 5.42 -21.87 -2.68
N PHE A 49 5.43 -20.54 -2.65
CA PHE A 49 6.35 -19.71 -3.43
C PHE A 49 7.82 -19.90 -3.02
N LEU A 50 8.10 -19.95 -1.72
CA LEU A 50 9.46 -20.11 -1.19
C LEU A 50 9.89 -21.57 -1.00
N HIS A 51 9.01 -22.53 -1.34
CA HIS A 51 9.22 -23.97 -1.09
C HIS A 51 9.62 -24.27 0.36
N LYS A 52 8.90 -23.69 1.33
CA LYS A 52 9.13 -23.88 2.78
C LYS A 52 7.89 -24.47 3.47
N PRO A 53 8.07 -25.16 4.61
CA PRO A 53 6.93 -25.61 5.41
C PRO A 53 6.05 -24.44 5.90
N PRO A 54 4.71 -24.56 5.92
CA PRO A 54 3.83 -23.50 6.42
C PRO A 54 4.16 -23.06 7.86
N ALA A 55 4.58 -23.99 8.73
CA ALA A 55 4.99 -23.67 10.09
C ALA A 55 6.23 -22.76 10.14
N TYR A 56 7.16 -22.91 9.20
CA TYR A 56 8.32 -22.03 9.08
C TYR A 56 7.89 -20.60 8.71
N ILE A 57 6.98 -20.47 7.74
CA ILE A 57 6.46 -19.17 7.28
C ILE A 57 5.71 -18.45 8.39
N LYS A 58 4.76 -19.13 9.05
CA LYS A 58 3.99 -18.54 10.17
C LYS A 58 4.89 -18.07 11.30
N ARG A 59 5.94 -18.84 11.60
CA ARG A 59 6.95 -18.42 12.59
C ARG A 59 7.66 -17.15 12.13
N LYS A 60 8.14 -17.09 10.89
CA LYS A 60 8.80 -15.89 10.34
C LYS A 60 7.91 -14.66 10.28
N MET A 61 6.62 -14.81 10.01
CA MET A 61 5.65 -13.71 10.05
C MET A 61 5.36 -13.21 11.47
N ARG A 62 5.53 -14.04 12.51
CA ARG A 62 5.23 -13.67 13.90
C ARG A 62 6.44 -13.12 14.64
N ASP A 63 7.62 -13.67 14.38
CA ASP A 63 8.82 -13.43 15.19
C ASP A 63 9.53 -12.13 14.74
N ASN A 64 8.85 -10.98 14.92
CA ASN A 64 9.35 -9.62 14.69
C ASN A 64 10.05 -9.40 13.33
N PRO A 65 9.39 -9.66 12.18
CA PRO A 65 10.01 -9.53 10.87
C PRO A 65 10.53 -8.11 10.57
N VAL A 66 9.88 -7.07 11.09
CA VAL A 66 10.36 -5.68 11.00
C VAL A 66 11.79 -5.52 11.54
N LEU A 67 12.08 -6.12 12.71
CA LEU A 67 13.41 -6.03 13.31
C LEU A 67 14.46 -6.78 12.50
N GLU A 68 14.08 -7.91 11.90
CA GLU A 68 14.96 -8.67 11.01
C GLU A 68 15.25 -7.89 9.72
N THR A 69 14.24 -7.28 9.08
CA THR A 69 14.46 -6.40 7.93
C THR A 69 15.35 -5.21 8.30
N ALA A 70 15.07 -4.54 9.42
CA ALA A 70 15.86 -3.41 9.89
C ALA A 70 17.33 -3.82 10.16
N LYS A 71 17.55 -5.02 10.68
CA LYS A 71 18.90 -5.60 10.83
C LYS A 71 19.56 -5.79 9.47
N ARG A 72 18.88 -6.40 8.49
CA ARG A 72 19.41 -6.57 7.12
C ARG A 72 19.76 -5.25 6.45
N TRP A 73 18.91 -4.24 6.64
CA TRP A 73 19.14 -2.91 6.09
C TRP A 73 20.41 -2.29 6.67
N ARG A 74 20.62 -2.38 7.99
CA ARG A 74 21.84 -1.90 8.65
C ARG A 74 23.08 -2.67 8.23
N GLU A 75 22.98 -4.00 8.08
CA GLU A 75 24.09 -4.85 7.61
C GLU A 75 24.52 -4.50 6.18
N LYS A 76 23.56 -4.27 5.28
CA LYS A 76 23.82 -3.92 3.87
C LYS A 76 24.20 -2.44 3.69
N SER A 77 23.64 -1.56 4.51
CA SER A 77 23.86 -0.10 4.50
C SER A 77 23.84 0.52 3.10
N PRO A 78 22.75 0.37 2.32
CA PRO A 78 22.70 0.85 0.95
C PRO A 78 22.84 2.38 0.89
N GLN A 79 23.63 2.89 -0.06
CA GLN A 79 23.94 4.32 -0.23
C GLN A 79 23.42 4.88 -1.56
N THR A 80 23.17 4.02 -2.55
CA THR A 80 22.73 4.40 -3.89
C THR A 80 21.32 3.89 -4.19
N THR A 81 20.63 4.52 -5.15
CA THR A 81 19.29 4.07 -5.58
C THR A 81 19.30 2.62 -6.07
N ASP A 82 20.37 2.17 -6.72
CA ASP A 82 20.46 0.79 -7.21
C ASP A 82 20.69 -0.21 -6.08
N GLU A 83 21.48 0.12 -5.06
CA GLU A 83 21.61 -0.71 -3.86
C GLU A 83 20.30 -0.78 -3.05
N ILE A 84 19.55 0.33 -2.97
CA ILE A 84 18.22 0.36 -2.35
C ILE A 84 17.25 -0.53 -3.13
N ARG A 85 17.23 -0.43 -4.47
CA ARG A 85 16.41 -1.32 -5.32
C ARG A 85 16.80 -2.78 -5.13
N GLN A 86 18.10 -3.07 -5.12
CA GLN A 86 18.61 -4.41 -4.91
C GLN A 86 18.14 -4.96 -3.56
N PHE A 87 18.19 -4.16 -2.50
CA PHE A 87 17.67 -4.53 -1.18
C PHE A 87 16.22 -5.02 -1.27
N TYR A 88 15.30 -4.24 -1.83
CA TYR A 88 13.89 -4.62 -1.93
C TYR A 88 13.65 -5.80 -2.87
N SER A 89 14.44 -5.91 -3.96
CA SER A 89 14.29 -6.97 -4.95
C SER A 89 14.77 -8.35 -4.48
N GLU A 90 15.65 -8.42 -3.47
CA GLU A 90 16.31 -9.69 -3.07
C GLU A 90 16.04 -10.10 -1.61
N THR A 91 15.61 -9.18 -0.74
CA THR A 91 15.56 -9.44 0.70
C THR A 91 14.30 -10.22 1.10
N THR A 92 14.48 -11.49 1.46
CA THR A 92 13.37 -12.37 1.85
C THR A 92 12.72 -11.94 3.17
N GLU A 93 13.46 -11.36 4.11
CA GLU A 93 12.91 -10.85 5.36
C GLU A 93 11.81 -9.80 5.13
N TYR A 94 11.95 -8.98 4.10
CA TYR A 94 10.96 -7.97 3.72
C TYR A 94 9.63 -8.59 3.26
N LEU A 95 9.64 -9.78 2.62
CA LEU A 95 8.40 -10.51 2.33
C LEU A 95 7.62 -10.88 3.60
N PHE A 96 8.33 -11.28 4.67
CA PHE A 96 7.68 -11.67 5.93
C PHE A 96 7.13 -10.45 6.68
N GLU A 97 7.83 -9.32 6.58
CA GLU A 97 7.35 -8.05 7.09
C GLU A 97 6.08 -7.60 6.37
N LEU A 98 6.10 -7.56 5.04
CA LEU A 98 4.91 -7.21 4.25
C LEU A 98 3.75 -8.18 4.52
N ALA A 99 4.04 -9.47 4.69
CA ALA A 99 3.03 -10.48 5.04
C ALA A 99 2.41 -10.25 6.42
N GLN A 100 3.22 -9.88 7.42
CA GLN A 100 2.70 -9.50 8.74
C GLN A 100 1.88 -8.22 8.63
N TRP A 101 2.39 -7.21 7.93
CA TRP A 101 1.74 -5.91 7.78
C TRP A 101 0.38 -6.02 7.09
N ASN A 102 0.32 -6.67 5.93
CA ASN A 102 -0.92 -6.88 5.18
C ASN A 102 -1.95 -7.69 5.98
N ALA A 103 -1.48 -8.57 6.88
CA ALA A 103 -2.36 -9.36 7.72
C ALA A 103 -2.87 -8.64 8.98
N SER A 104 -2.27 -7.50 9.32
CA SER A 104 -2.59 -6.73 10.52
C SER A 104 -3.98 -6.11 10.47
N ASP A 105 -4.54 -5.87 11.66
CA ASP A 105 -5.81 -5.15 11.78
C ASP A 105 -5.66 -3.68 11.39
N THR A 106 -4.49 -3.08 11.61
CA THR A 106 -4.19 -1.71 11.19
C THR A 106 -4.27 -1.54 9.67
N PHE A 107 -3.66 -2.45 8.90
CA PHE A 107 -3.77 -2.40 7.44
C PHE A 107 -5.24 -2.53 6.99
N LYS A 108 -6.00 -3.43 7.61
CA LYS A 108 -7.44 -3.60 7.34
C LYS A 108 -8.26 -2.35 7.69
N GLN A 109 -7.91 -1.66 8.77
CA GLN A 109 -8.53 -0.40 9.17
C GLN A 109 -8.24 0.71 8.14
N ILE A 110 -7.00 0.82 7.65
CA ILE A 110 -6.62 1.78 6.62
C ILE A 110 -7.46 1.56 5.35
N ILE A 111 -7.52 0.34 4.84
CA ILE A 111 -8.23 0.06 3.57
C ILE A 111 -9.76 0.13 3.70
N ASN A 112 -10.32 0.23 4.91
CA ASN A 112 -11.76 0.47 5.10
C ASN A 112 -12.19 1.88 4.67
N TYR A 113 -11.24 2.82 4.55
CA TYR A 113 -11.50 4.17 4.07
C TYR A 113 -11.49 4.28 2.53
N LEU A 114 -11.16 3.20 1.82
CA LEU A 114 -11.23 3.18 0.37
C LEU A 114 -12.68 3.37 -0.11
N PRO A 115 -12.89 4.10 -1.22
CA PRO A 115 -14.22 4.24 -1.79
C PRO A 115 -14.74 2.92 -2.37
N ASN A 116 -15.99 2.90 -2.82
CA ASN A 116 -16.43 1.86 -3.74
C ASN A 116 -15.56 1.92 -5.01
N VAL A 117 -15.03 0.76 -5.42
CA VAL A 117 -14.09 0.64 -6.55
C VAL A 117 -14.66 -0.14 -7.73
N GLU A 118 -15.92 -0.59 -7.64
CA GLU A 118 -16.57 -1.34 -8.71
C GLU A 118 -16.58 -0.54 -10.02
N GLY A 119 -16.02 -1.13 -11.09
CA GLY A 119 -15.93 -0.53 -12.41
C GLY A 119 -14.83 0.55 -12.58
N LEU A 120 -14.08 0.87 -11.53
CA LEU A 120 -12.99 1.86 -11.62
C LEU A 120 -11.72 1.26 -12.23
N LYS A 121 -10.96 2.08 -12.95
CA LYS A 121 -9.57 1.79 -13.31
C LYS A 121 -8.65 2.23 -12.16
N VAL A 122 -8.02 1.27 -11.50
CA VAL A 122 -7.25 1.50 -10.27
C VAL A 122 -5.78 1.13 -10.47
N LEU A 123 -4.88 1.99 -9.98
CA LEU A 123 -3.46 1.67 -9.82
C LEU A 123 -3.17 1.36 -8.35
N ASP A 124 -2.61 0.19 -8.08
CA ASP A 124 -1.96 -0.13 -6.80
C ASP A 124 -0.45 0.17 -6.94
N PHE A 125 -0.04 1.38 -6.53
CA PHE A 125 1.32 1.89 -6.66
C PHE A 125 2.12 1.51 -5.41
N GLY A 126 3.19 0.74 -5.56
CA GLY A 126 3.87 0.08 -4.45
C GLY A 126 3.02 -1.07 -3.87
N GLY A 127 2.39 -1.87 -4.75
CA GLY A 127 1.38 -2.86 -4.35
C GLY A 127 1.91 -4.03 -3.50
N GLY A 128 3.21 -4.09 -3.22
CA GLY A 128 3.85 -5.03 -2.31
C GLY A 128 3.55 -6.47 -2.70
N ILE A 129 3.08 -7.27 -1.75
CA ILE A 129 2.74 -8.68 -1.98
C ILE A 129 1.40 -8.89 -2.72
N GLY A 130 0.78 -7.82 -3.25
CA GLY A 130 -0.42 -7.87 -4.10
C GLY A 130 -1.73 -8.17 -3.36
N SER A 131 -1.76 -8.13 -2.02
CA SER A 131 -2.99 -8.45 -1.27
C SER A 131 -4.10 -7.43 -1.54
N LEU A 132 -3.75 -6.15 -1.57
CA LEU A 132 -4.71 -5.09 -1.83
C LEU A 132 -5.19 -5.13 -3.29
N SER A 133 -4.28 -5.22 -4.26
CA SER A 133 -4.62 -5.42 -5.67
C SER A 133 -5.65 -6.54 -5.89
N LEU A 134 -5.46 -7.71 -5.26
CA LEU A 134 -6.38 -8.83 -5.39
C LEU A 134 -7.75 -8.55 -4.76
N LEU A 135 -7.77 -7.86 -3.61
CA LEU A 135 -9.02 -7.43 -2.98
C LEU A 135 -9.77 -6.40 -3.85
N LEU A 136 -9.06 -5.42 -4.40
CA LEU A 136 -9.64 -4.40 -5.28
C LEU A 136 -10.25 -5.03 -6.54
N HIS A 137 -9.53 -5.97 -7.16
CA HIS A 137 -10.03 -6.72 -8.29
C HIS A 137 -11.29 -7.53 -7.93
N LYS A 138 -11.29 -8.21 -6.78
CA LYS A 138 -12.47 -8.93 -6.29
C LYS A 138 -13.68 -8.00 -6.06
N ARG A 139 -13.43 -6.75 -5.68
CA ARG A 139 -14.43 -5.69 -5.53
C ARG A 139 -14.85 -5.05 -6.87
N GLY A 140 -14.44 -5.62 -8.00
CA GLY A 140 -14.88 -5.22 -9.33
C GLY A 140 -14.05 -4.12 -10.01
N ALA A 141 -12.89 -3.77 -9.47
CA ALA A 141 -11.97 -2.84 -10.13
C ALA A 141 -11.17 -3.52 -11.26
N ASP A 142 -10.83 -2.74 -12.29
CA ASP A 142 -9.75 -3.08 -13.22
C ASP A 142 -8.43 -2.57 -12.63
N VAL A 143 -7.58 -3.51 -12.18
CA VAL A 143 -6.39 -3.20 -11.37
C VAL A 143 -5.11 -3.37 -12.18
N ASP A 144 -4.36 -2.28 -12.28
CA ASP A 144 -2.95 -2.31 -12.63
C ASP A 144 -2.11 -2.28 -11.33
N TYR A 145 -1.15 -3.19 -11.22
CA TYR A 145 -0.17 -3.27 -10.16
C TYR A 145 1.17 -2.72 -10.65
N LEU A 146 1.81 -1.88 -9.85
CA LEU A 146 3.17 -1.37 -10.09
C LEU A 146 4.01 -1.44 -8.82
N ASP A 147 5.16 -2.10 -8.89
CA ASP A 147 6.17 -2.18 -7.82
C ASP A 147 7.56 -2.41 -8.45
N LEU A 148 8.61 -2.36 -7.63
CA LEU A 148 9.96 -2.70 -8.06
C LEU A 148 10.02 -4.17 -8.53
N PRO A 149 10.65 -4.44 -9.71
CA PRO A 149 10.90 -5.80 -10.15
C PRO A 149 11.77 -6.56 -9.14
N GLY A 150 11.36 -7.80 -8.83
CA GLY A 150 12.12 -8.69 -7.96
C GLY A 150 11.23 -9.58 -7.11
N LEU A 151 11.79 -10.08 -6.00
CA LEU A 151 11.18 -11.09 -5.15
C LEU A 151 9.76 -10.75 -4.67
N VAL A 152 9.49 -9.48 -4.33
CA VAL A 152 8.17 -9.01 -3.88
C VAL A 152 7.14 -9.04 -5.00
N SER A 153 7.46 -8.46 -6.16
CA SER A 153 6.55 -8.43 -7.32
C SER A 153 6.39 -9.80 -7.97
N ASP A 154 7.42 -10.65 -7.92
CA ASP A 154 7.33 -12.06 -8.32
C ASP A 154 6.35 -12.83 -7.43
N PHE A 155 6.38 -12.59 -6.11
CA PHE A 155 5.42 -13.18 -5.20
C PHE A 155 4.01 -12.66 -5.46
N ALA A 156 3.84 -11.35 -5.68
CA ALA A 156 2.54 -10.78 -6.06
C ALA A 156 2.00 -11.40 -7.35
N ARG A 157 2.85 -11.61 -8.37
CA ARG A 157 2.49 -12.28 -9.63
C ARG A 157 2.08 -13.72 -9.41
N PHE A 158 2.79 -14.46 -8.56
CA PHE A 158 2.43 -15.82 -8.16
C PHE A 158 1.04 -15.88 -7.52
N ARG A 159 0.73 -14.96 -6.59
CA ARG A 159 -0.58 -14.90 -5.91
C ARG A 159 -1.71 -14.46 -6.83
N SER A 160 -1.40 -13.51 -7.71
CA SER A 160 -2.32 -12.95 -8.70
C SER A 160 -2.98 -14.04 -9.52
N ASN A 161 -2.20 -15.03 -9.99
CA ASN A 161 -2.67 -16.07 -10.90
C ASN A 161 -3.42 -15.49 -12.11
N GLY A 162 -2.93 -14.36 -12.65
CA GLY A 162 -3.50 -13.68 -13.82
C GLY A 162 -4.76 -12.86 -13.57
N ARG A 163 -5.16 -12.65 -12.31
CA ARG A 163 -6.37 -11.85 -11.97
C ARG A 163 -6.18 -10.35 -12.14
N ILE A 164 -4.95 -9.84 -12.05
CA ILE A 164 -4.60 -8.42 -12.13
C ILE A 164 -3.53 -8.19 -13.19
N SER A 165 -3.46 -6.96 -13.71
CA SER A 165 -2.46 -6.53 -14.67
C SER A 165 -1.20 -6.05 -13.97
N PHE A 166 -0.02 -6.35 -14.51
CA PHE A 166 1.26 -5.86 -14.01
C PHE A 166 1.84 -4.89 -15.04
N ILE A 167 2.22 -3.71 -14.59
CA ILE A 167 2.88 -2.70 -15.43
C ILE A 167 4.26 -2.39 -14.86
N ASP A 168 5.18 -1.94 -15.70
CA ASP A 168 6.55 -1.60 -15.31
C ASP A 168 6.79 -0.09 -15.19
N SER A 169 5.84 0.73 -15.65
CA SER A 169 6.02 2.16 -15.84
C SER A 169 4.68 2.90 -15.94
N LEU A 170 4.67 4.19 -15.56
CA LEU A 170 3.58 5.15 -15.80
C LEU A 170 3.87 6.10 -16.98
N SER A 171 4.96 5.90 -17.71
CA SER A 171 5.42 6.84 -18.75
C SER A 171 4.39 7.11 -19.83
N ASP A 172 3.59 6.09 -20.21
CA ASP A 172 2.55 6.13 -21.23
C ASP A 172 1.14 6.42 -20.66
N LYS A 173 1.02 6.57 -19.33
CA LYS A 173 -0.26 6.79 -18.67
C LYS A 173 -0.47 8.28 -18.45
N ARG A 174 -1.53 8.81 -19.05
CA ARG A 174 -2.03 10.18 -18.84
C ARG A 174 -3.53 10.10 -18.67
N GLU A 175 -4.05 10.73 -17.63
CA GLU A 175 -5.49 10.77 -17.37
C GLU A 175 -6.16 9.39 -17.48
N PHE A 176 -5.55 8.39 -16.84
CA PHE A 176 -5.86 6.98 -17.07
C PHE A 176 -6.55 6.31 -15.89
N TYR A 177 -6.18 6.69 -14.67
CA TYR A 177 -6.71 6.07 -13.45
C TYR A 177 -7.79 6.93 -12.81
N ASP A 178 -8.87 6.28 -12.36
CA ASP A 178 -9.91 6.90 -11.52
C ASP A 178 -9.42 6.97 -10.06
N LEU A 179 -8.60 6.01 -9.64
CA LEU A 179 -8.04 5.92 -8.30
C LEU A 179 -6.58 5.41 -8.39
N ILE A 180 -5.68 6.09 -7.68
CA ILE A 180 -4.35 5.57 -7.36
C ILE A 180 -4.31 5.32 -5.86
N VAL A 181 -3.84 4.14 -5.46
CA VAL A 181 -3.62 3.77 -4.05
C VAL A 181 -2.12 3.61 -3.79
N ALA A 182 -1.63 4.19 -2.68
CA ALA A 182 -0.24 4.04 -2.23
C ALA A 182 -0.18 3.94 -0.69
N ILE A 183 0.03 2.74 -0.15
CA ILE A 183 0.08 2.50 1.31
C ILE A 183 1.50 2.14 1.72
N ASP A 184 2.12 2.99 2.54
CA ASP A 184 3.48 2.89 3.05
C ASP A 184 4.54 2.80 1.94
N VAL A 185 4.44 3.73 0.99
CA VAL A 185 5.27 3.75 -0.22
C VAL A 185 6.17 4.97 -0.26
N PHE A 186 5.65 6.15 0.07
CA PHE A 186 6.34 7.41 -0.18
C PHE A 186 7.57 7.62 0.71
N GLU A 187 7.59 7.01 1.89
CA GLU A 187 8.76 6.92 2.78
C GLU A 187 9.95 6.18 2.16
N HIS A 188 9.74 5.36 1.12
CA HIS A 188 10.80 4.61 0.45
C HIS A 188 11.34 5.30 -0.80
N LEU A 189 10.77 6.45 -1.19
CA LEU A 189 11.09 7.13 -2.45
C LEU A 189 12.06 8.31 -2.22
N PRO A 190 13.33 8.21 -2.65
CA PRO A 190 14.27 9.32 -2.55
C PRO A 190 13.93 10.48 -3.51
N ASP A 191 13.31 10.20 -4.65
CA ASP A 191 12.86 11.20 -5.64
C ASP A 191 11.33 11.39 -5.61
N LEU A 192 10.80 11.62 -4.42
CA LEU A 192 9.36 11.77 -4.19
C LEU A 192 8.69 12.86 -5.05
N PRO A 193 9.28 14.07 -5.27
CA PRO A 193 8.65 15.11 -6.09
C PRO A 193 8.35 14.64 -7.52
N LYS A 194 9.30 13.95 -8.16
CA LYS A 194 9.11 13.43 -9.52
C LYS A 194 8.03 12.36 -9.56
N GLN A 195 8.02 11.47 -8.58
CA GLN A 195 7.02 10.40 -8.49
C GLN A 195 5.61 10.97 -8.31
N LEU A 196 5.43 11.95 -7.42
CA LEU A 196 4.14 12.62 -7.24
C LEU A 196 3.66 13.31 -8.53
N SER A 197 4.55 13.98 -9.27
CA SER A 197 4.19 14.58 -10.56
C SER A 197 3.75 13.53 -11.59
N MET A 198 4.40 12.36 -11.62
CA MET A 198 3.99 11.26 -12.49
C MET A 198 2.61 10.69 -12.09
N LEU A 199 2.35 10.52 -10.79
CA LEU A 199 1.06 10.05 -10.30
C LEU A 199 -0.06 11.04 -10.62
N ALA A 200 0.18 12.35 -10.42
CA ALA A 200 -0.78 13.40 -10.75
C ALA A 200 -1.12 13.40 -12.24
N GLN A 201 -0.14 13.21 -13.13
CA GLN A 201 -0.36 13.13 -14.58
C GLN A 201 -1.13 11.86 -14.98
N ALA A 202 -0.95 10.76 -14.26
CA ALA A 202 -1.60 9.49 -14.56
C ALA A 202 -3.07 9.44 -14.09
N LEU A 203 -3.47 10.29 -13.12
CA LEU A 203 -4.85 10.44 -12.69
C LEU A 203 -5.68 11.18 -13.74
N LYS A 204 -6.92 10.71 -13.93
CA LYS A 204 -7.95 11.46 -14.66
C LYS A 204 -8.27 12.78 -13.96
N PRO A 205 -8.90 13.75 -14.66
CA PRO A 205 -9.64 14.81 -13.98
C PRO A 205 -10.58 14.20 -12.93
N ASP A 206 -10.58 14.79 -11.73
CA ASP A 206 -11.33 14.32 -10.55
C ASP A 206 -10.94 12.93 -10.01
N GLY A 207 -9.85 12.34 -10.52
CA GLY A 207 -9.28 11.11 -9.99
C GLY A 207 -8.69 11.33 -8.59
N VAL A 208 -8.72 10.28 -7.77
CA VAL A 208 -8.31 10.35 -6.36
C VAL A 208 -6.98 9.66 -6.12
N LEU A 209 -6.09 10.30 -5.35
CA LEU A 209 -4.95 9.64 -4.73
C LEU A 209 -5.33 9.25 -3.28
N PHE A 210 -5.45 7.96 -3.01
CA PHE A 210 -5.58 7.44 -1.65
C PHE A 210 -4.20 7.02 -1.14
N PHE A 211 -3.79 7.50 0.03
CA PHE A 211 -2.49 7.14 0.59
C PHE A 211 -2.50 6.98 2.10
N HIS A 212 -1.52 6.22 2.59
CA HIS A 212 -1.11 6.15 3.99
C HIS A 212 0.42 6.13 4.02
N ASN A 213 1.04 6.87 4.95
CA ASN A 213 2.49 7.02 5.01
C ASN A 213 3.01 6.78 6.42
N ASN A 214 4.16 6.13 6.54
CA ASN A 214 4.93 6.06 7.79
C ASN A 214 6.19 6.95 7.71
N PHE A 215 6.00 8.26 7.79
CA PHE A 215 7.10 9.25 7.87
C PHE A 215 7.70 9.35 9.29
N GLY A 216 7.90 8.23 9.97
CA GLY A 216 8.36 8.21 11.35
C GLY A 216 8.96 6.87 11.75
N GLN A 217 9.15 6.68 13.07
CA GLN A 217 9.65 5.41 13.63
C GLN A 217 10.98 4.95 13.02
N LEU A 218 11.88 5.88 12.67
CA LEU A 218 13.12 5.61 11.93
C LEU A 218 14.07 4.63 12.65
N ASP A 219 13.95 4.50 13.97
CA ASP A 219 14.69 3.47 14.74
C ASP A 219 14.20 2.05 14.42
N LEU A 220 12.90 1.88 14.13
CA LEU A 220 12.30 0.61 13.72
C LEU A 220 12.41 0.40 12.22
N PHE A 221 12.29 1.48 11.43
CA PHE A 221 12.30 1.47 9.98
C PHE A 221 13.46 2.33 9.43
N PRO A 222 14.70 1.85 9.52
CA PRO A 222 15.88 2.63 9.10
C PRO A 222 15.93 2.90 7.58
N GLN A 223 15.05 2.27 6.81
CA GLN A 223 14.88 2.46 5.37
C GLN A 223 13.88 3.57 4.99
N HIS A 224 13.21 4.19 5.98
CA HIS A 224 12.23 5.25 5.74
C HIS A 224 12.88 6.63 5.65
N ILE A 225 12.28 7.50 4.84
CA ILE A 225 12.59 8.92 4.76
C ILE A 225 11.42 9.69 5.38
N ASP A 226 11.73 10.61 6.31
CA ASP A 226 10.72 11.48 6.91
C ASP A 226 10.43 12.68 6.01
N TRP A 227 9.33 12.59 5.26
CA TRP A 227 8.82 13.67 4.41
C TRP A 227 7.80 14.57 5.10
N ARG A 228 7.47 14.34 6.38
CA ARG A 228 6.29 14.92 7.04
C ARG A 228 6.22 16.44 6.96
N GLN A 229 7.35 17.12 7.19
CA GLN A 229 7.39 18.59 7.16
C GLN A 229 7.18 19.16 5.76
N LYS A 230 7.57 18.43 4.72
CA LYS A 230 7.47 18.86 3.31
C LYS A 230 6.22 18.33 2.61
N TRP A 231 5.51 17.39 3.23
CA TRP A 231 4.42 16.65 2.60
C TRP A 231 3.32 17.53 2.01
N PRO A 232 2.80 18.57 2.71
CA PRO A 232 1.79 19.47 2.13
C PRO A 232 2.30 20.19 0.87
N ASP A 233 3.51 20.73 0.91
CA ASP A 233 4.12 21.45 -0.21
C ASP A 233 4.40 20.51 -1.40
N LEU A 234 4.84 19.27 -1.13
CA LEU A 234 5.08 18.26 -2.16
C LEU A 234 3.81 17.91 -2.93
N LEU A 235 2.69 17.72 -2.20
CA LEU A 235 1.38 17.47 -2.81
C LEU A 235 0.91 18.69 -3.63
N ALA A 236 0.98 19.88 -3.05
CA ALA A 236 0.55 21.11 -3.72
C ALA A 236 1.36 21.39 -5.00
N ASN A 237 2.69 21.22 -4.95
CA ASN A 237 3.57 21.40 -6.11
C ASN A 237 3.33 20.36 -7.22
N ALA A 238 2.89 19.15 -6.86
CA ALA A 238 2.49 18.14 -7.83
C ALA A 238 1.08 18.38 -8.41
N GLY A 239 0.34 19.37 -7.91
CA GLY A 239 -1.00 19.74 -8.38
C GLY A 239 -2.14 19.02 -7.65
N PHE A 240 -1.84 18.25 -6.60
CA PHE A 240 -2.86 17.69 -5.74
C PHE A 240 -3.53 18.79 -4.91
N LYS A 241 -4.85 18.74 -4.83
CA LYS A 241 -5.64 19.64 -3.99
C LYS A 241 -6.32 18.82 -2.92
N GLU A 242 -6.39 19.37 -1.72
CA GLU A 242 -7.20 18.76 -0.67
C GLU A 242 -8.68 18.77 -1.08
N GLU A 243 -9.31 17.61 -1.03
CA GLU A 243 -10.76 17.49 -1.18
C GLU A 243 -11.42 18.08 0.08
N VAL A 244 -11.91 19.32 -0.01
CA VAL A 244 -12.73 19.95 1.04
C VAL A 244 -14.20 19.75 0.65
N LYS A 245 -14.91 18.82 1.30
CA LYS A 245 -16.38 18.70 1.13
C LYS A 245 -17.05 20.00 1.62
N GLY A 246 -17.66 20.76 0.71
CA GLY A 246 -18.47 21.95 1.03
C GLY A 246 -18.55 23.02 -0.06
N GLU A 247 -17.59 23.09 -0.98
CA GLU A 247 -17.65 24.00 -2.12
C GLU A 247 -18.16 23.28 -3.37
N PHE A 248 -19.48 23.10 -3.45
CA PHE A 248 -20.13 22.98 -4.76
C PHE A 248 -19.91 24.31 -5.50
N ARG A 249 -19.07 24.29 -6.54
CA ARG A 249 -19.13 25.34 -7.57
C ARG A 249 -20.29 25.01 -8.50
N PRO A 250 -21.10 26.03 -8.87
CA PRO A 250 -22.40 25.86 -9.54
C PRO A 250 -22.29 25.16 -10.90
#